data_AF-A0A831NV73-F1
#
_entry.id   AF-A0A831NV73-F1
#
_cell.length_a   1.000
_cell.length_b   1.000
_cell.length_c   1.000
_cell.angle_alpha   90.00
_cell.angle_beta   90.00
_cell.angle_gamma   90.00
#
_symmetry.space_group_name_H-M   'P 1'
#
loop_
_entity.id
_entity.type
_entity.pdbx_description
1 polymer ?
#
loop_
_entity_poly.entity_id
_entity_poly.type
_entity_poly.pdbx_seq_one_letter_code
_entity_poly.pdbx_strand_id
1 'polypeptide(L)'
;MKERLYVLDWIRVFAIFYIIFVWHIDDYSNNIFSNMVTSTLAYICLYVFVFVSSYLLACNYTISKPKEIIAFIKKRAVRVYPLYLLALIMFLMTSQISLKEFLIGAFLLNMILNTSLLTLWFISMIFIFYLLLSVILYNYSLIRTVYISFAFSLLCYILHKTFGLISPKLVYYYPAFFVGIFCAKRLHIDFKWGKSKIIALLSYSTFCMYLFHRIIYWGLLKIYIPDTNAMIVVYLACAGIPALYFVSTGLQAGYDKIVSFSFRVDQKI
;
A
#
# COMPACT_ATOMS: atom_id res chain seq x y z
N MET A 1 9.99 -14.70 -15.76
CA MET A 1 9.09 -14.24 -14.69
C MET A 1 8.89 -15.42 -13.75
N LYS A 2 9.37 -15.37 -12.51
CA LYS A 2 9.10 -16.44 -11.54
C LYS A 2 7.58 -16.60 -11.39
N GLU A 3 7.14 -17.83 -11.15
CA GLU A 3 5.74 -18.21 -11.09
C GLU A 3 4.92 -17.29 -10.17
N ARG A 4 3.70 -16.94 -10.58
CA ARG A 4 2.80 -16.10 -9.78
C ARG A 4 2.38 -16.87 -8.52
N LEU A 5 2.67 -16.32 -7.34
CA LEU A 5 2.34 -16.92 -6.06
C LEU A 5 0.89 -16.58 -5.65
N TYR A 6 -0.07 -17.39 -6.11
CA TYR A 6 -1.51 -17.15 -5.89
C TYR A 6 -1.91 -17.08 -4.41
N VAL A 7 -1.22 -17.81 -3.51
CA VAL A 7 -1.45 -17.73 -2.05
C VAL A 7 -1.26 -16.31 -1.53
N LEU A 8 -0.17 -15.65 -1.96
CA LEU A 8 0.16 -14.30 -1.50
C LEU A 8 -0.77 -13.25 -2.12
N ASP A 9 -1.40 -13.56 -3.25
CA ASP A 9 -2.46 -12.73 -3.82
C ASP A 9 -3.74 -12.86 -3.00
N TRP A 10 -4.14 -14.09 -2.62
CA TRP A 10 -5.28 -14.32 -1.72
C TRP A 10 -5.16 -13.51 -0.44
N ILE A 11 -4.01 -13.63 0.22
CA ILE A 11 -3.73 -12.97 1.49
C ILE A 11 -3.84 -11.45 1.35
N ARG A 12 -3.29 -10.88 0.26
CA ARG A 12 -3.38 -9.43 -0.01
C ARG A 12 -4.79 -8.97 -0.33
N VAL A 13 -5.51 -9.73 -1.14
CA VAL A 13 -6.92 -9.44 -1.47
C VAL A 13 -7.74 -9.43 -0.19
N PHE A 14 -7.65 -10.48 0.63
CA PHE A 14 -8.37 -10.55 1.89
C PHE A 14 -8.03 -9.37 2.82
N ALA A 15 -6.75 -9.05 2.99
CA ALA A 15 -6.32 -7.93 3.83
C ALA A 15 -6.88 -6.59 3.35
N ILE A 16 -6.83 -6.32 2.03
CA ILE A 16 -7.35 -5.07 1.46
C ILE A 16 -8.88 -5.01 1.60
N PHE A 17 -9.57 -6.11 1.31
CA PHE A 17 -11.02 -6.17 1.46
C PHE A 17 -11.43 -5.94 2.91
N TYR A 18 -10.75 -6.54 3.88
CA TYR A 18 -11.03 -6.28 5.29
C TYR A 18 -10.85 -4.80 5.66
N ILE A 19 -9.73 -4.18 5.25
CA ILE A 19 -9.45 -2.76 5.52
C ILE A 19 -10.50 -1.85 4.88
N ILE A 20 -10.89 -2.12 3.64
CA ILE A 20 -11.83 -1.28 2.90
C ILE A 20 -13.28 -1.50 3.37
N PHE A 21 -13.66 -2.75 3.63
CA PHE A 21 -15.04 -3.14 3.89
C PHE A 21 -15.41 -3.02 5.35
N VAL A 22 -14.59 -3.52 6.26
CA VAL A 22 -14.92 -3.53 7.68
C VAL A 22 -14.43 -2.23 8.31
N TRP A 23 -13.14 -1.92 8.16
CA TRP A 23 -12.53 -0.81 8.87
C TRP A 23 -13.00 0.56 8.33
N HIS A 24 -12.97 0.77 7.01
CA HIS A 24 -13.29 2.08 6.45
C HIS A 24 -14.77 2.36 6.21
N ILE A 25 -15.64 1.36 6.09
CA ILE A 25 -17.10 1.62 6.08
C ILE A 25 -17.54 2.06 7.48
N ASP A 26 -16.94 1.50 8.52
CA ASP A 26 -17.30 1.80 9.91
C ASP A 26 -17.07 3.27 10.29
N ASP A 27 -16.04 3.89 9.69
CA ASP A 27 -15.76 5.34 9.77
C ASP A 27 -16.97 6.20 9.35
N TYR A 28 -17.86 5.68 8.48
CA TYR A 28 -19.06 6.38 7.98
C TYR A 28 -20.35 5.99 8.73
N SER A 29 -20.34 4.90 9.50
CA SER A 29 -21.52 4.38 10.20
C SER A 29 -21.46 4.60 11.71
N ASN A 30 -20.79 5.66 12.16
CA ASN A 30 -20.62 5.97 13.58
C ASN A 30 -19.99 4.81 14.39
N ASN A 31 -19.03 4.08 13.80
CA ASN A 31 -18.21 3.10 14.51
C ASN A 31 -18.98 1.92 15.13
N ILE A 32 -20.07 1.44 14.50
CA ILE A 32 -20.86 0.28 14.97
C ILE A 32 -20.01 -0.99 15.13
N PHE A 33 -19.03 -1.20 14.26
CA PHE A 33 -18.15 -2.38 14.29
C PHE A 33 -16.87 -2.14 15.08
N SER A 34 -16.61 -0.93 15.56
CA SER A 34 -15.37 -0.57 16.21
C SER A 34 -15.27 -1.23 17.58
N ASN A 35 -14.37 -2.20 17.67
CA ASN A 35 -14.00 -2.86 18.90
C ASN A 35 -12.52 -3.22 18.84
N MET A 36 -11.99 -3.73 19.95
CA MET A 36 -10.59 -4.12 20.03
C MET A 36 -10.22 -5.16 18.96
N VAL A 37 -11.10 -6.14 18.72
CA VAL A 37 -10.85 -7.22 17.73
C VAL A 37 -10.79 -6.66 16.32
N THR A 38 -11.75 -5.83 15.92
CA THR A 38 -11.79 -5.28 14.56
C THR A 38 -10.62 -4.34 14.28
N SER A 39 -10.19 -3.58 15.29
CA SER A 39 -9.01 -2.73 15.27
C SER A 39 -7.72 -3.53 15.17
N THR A 40 -7.55 -4.54 16.03
CA THR A 40 -6.38 -5.43 15.99
C THR A 40 -6.28 -6.14 14.65
N LEU A 41 -7.40 -6.60 14.10
CA LEU A 41 -7.41 -7.27 12.80
C LEU A 41 -7.04 -6.33 11.65
N ALA A 42 -7.45 -5.05 11.70
CA ALA A 42 -7.03 -4.05 10.72
C ALA A 42 -5.50 -3.84 10.74
N TYR A 43 -4.90 -3.77 11.94
CA TYR A 43 -3.45 -3.71 12.07
C TYR A 43 -2.76 -4.97 11.55
N ILE A 44 -3.27 -6.17 11.87
CA ILE A 44 -2.75 -7.44 11.35
C ILE A 44 -2.79 -7.45 9.81
N CYS A 45 -3.89 -7.01 9.20
CA CYS A 45 -4.01 -6.92 7.75
C CYS A 45 -2.94 -6.00 7.13
N LEU A 46 -2.64 -4.87 7.78
CA LEU A 46 -1.56 -3.97 7.35
C LEU A 46 -0.17 -4.62 7.50
N TYR A 47 0.11 -5.28 8.63
CA TYR A 47 1.35 -6.03 8.85
C TYR A 47 1.57 -7.10 7.79
N VAL A 48 0.53 -7.87 7.50
CA VAL A 48 0.53 -8.90 6.46
C VAL A 48 0.82 -8.28 5.09
N PHE A 49 0.18 -7.16 4.76
CA PHE A 49 0.42 -6.50 3.48
C PHE A 49 1.87 -6.01 3.32
N VAL A 50 2.43 -5.42 4.38
CA VAL A 50 3.83 -4.96 4.44
C VAL A 50 4.80 -6.14 4.31
N PHE A 51 4.54 -7.25 5.01
CA PHE A 51 5.31 -8.49 4.91
C PHE A 51 5.28 -9.08 3.48
N VAL A 52 4.09 -9.23 2.89
CA VAL A 52 3.96 -9.81 1.54
C VAL A 52 4.66 -8.94 0.51
N SER A 53 4.57 -7.61 0.66
CA SER A 53 5.25 -6.65 -0.20
C SER A 53 6.77 -6.87 -0.20
N SER A 54 7.42 -6.92 0.98
CA SER A 54 8.88 -7.12 1.04
C SER A 54 9.31 -8.52 0.61
N TYR A 55 8.56 -9.56 0.99
CA TYR A 55 8.85 -10.94 0.63
C TYR A 55 8.88 -11.13 -0.89
N LEU A 56 7.82 -10.70 -1.59
CA LEU A 56 7.73 -10.84 -3.04
C LEU A 56 8.84 -10.08 -3.77
N LEU A 57 9.22 -8.92 -3.25
CA LEU A 57 10.30 -8.12 -3.85
C LEU A 57 11.66 -8.78 -3.62
N ALA A 58 11.95 -9.22 -2.41
CA ALA A 58 13.19 -9.91 -2.09
C ALA A 58 13.34 -11.23 -2.87
N CYS A 59 12.26 -11.96 -3.16
CA CYS A 59 12.30 -13.17 -4.00
C CYS A 59 12.64 -12.90 -5.47
N ASN A 60 12.25 -11.72 -5.98
CA ASN A 60 12.32 -11.37 -7.40
C ASN A 60 13.49 -10.46 -7.78
N TYR A 61 14.18 -9.87 -6.80
CA TYR A 61 15.28 -8.94 -7.03
C TYR A 61 16.57 -9.37 -6.32
N THR A 62 17.65 -9.28 -7.08
CA THR A 62 19.05 -9.31 -6.63
C THR A 62 19.72 -8.11 -7.27
N ILE A 63 20.29 -7.23 -6.46
CA ILE A 63 20.89 -5.98 -6.93
C ILE A 63 22.39 -6.11 -6.70
N SER A 64 23.17 -6.02 -7.78
CA SER A 64 24.63 -6.08 -7.71
C SER A 64 25.28 -4.79 -8.19
N LYS A 65 24.57 -3.97 -8.97
CA LYS A 65 25.08 -2.71 -9.53
C LYS A 65 24.25 -1.51 -9.07
N PRO A 66 24.85 -0.33 -8.82
CA PRO A 66 24.09 0.88 -8.47
C PRO A 66 23.04 1.29 -9.49
N LYS A 67 23.28 1.07 -10.79
CA LYS A 67 22.29 1.33 -11.85
C LYS A 67 20.99 0.53 -11.67
N GLU A 68 21.08 -0.67 -11.09
CA GLU A 68 19.91 -1.52 -10.83
C GLU A 68 19.07 -0.98 -9.65
N ILE A 69 19.66 -0.24 -8.71
CA ILE A 69 18.94 0.46 -7.63
C ILE A 69 18.02 1.52 -8.25
N ILE A 70 18.57 2.36 -9.13
CA ILE A 70 17.80 3.41 -9.81
C ILE A 70 16.70 2.78 -10.66
N ALA A 71 17.00 1.71 -11.42
CA ALA A 71 16.01 0.99 -12.21
C ALA A 71 14.88 0.40 -11.34
N PHE A 72 15.22 -0.14 -10.17
CA PHE A 72 14.26 -0.66 -9.20
C PHE A 72 13.34 0.46 -8.70
N ILE A 73 13.89 1.57 -8.23
CA ILE A 73 13.13 2.71 -7.70
C ILE A 73 12.25 3.32 -8.80
N LYS A 74 12.81 3.59 -9.99
CA LYS A 74 12.06 4.12 -11.14
C LYS A 74 10.88 3.23 -11.49
N LYS A 75 11.06 1.90 -11.54
CA LYS A 75 9.97 0.96 -11.83
C LYS A 75 8.83 1.02 -10.81
N ARG A 76 9.14 1.24 -9.52
CA ARG A 76 8.15 1.37 -8.45
C ARG A 76 7.48 2.74 -8.46
N ALA A 77 8.27 3.79 -8.62
CA ALA A 77 7.80 5.16 -8.78
C ALA A 77 6.80 5.24 -9.93
N VAL A 78 7.20 4.80 -11.14
CA VAL A 78 6.31 4.82 -12.30
C VAL A 78 5.02 4.09 -12.00
N ARG A 79 5.04 2.89 -11.43
CA ARG A 79 3.86 2.05 -11.18
C ARG A 79 2.89 2.59 -10.13
N VAL A 80 3.39 3.18 -9.04
CA VAL A 80 2.58 3.50 -7.84
C VAL A 80 2.30 4.99 -7.75
N TYR A 81 3.29 5.83 -8.07
CA TYR A 81 3.26 7.27 -7.78
C TYR A 81 2.22 8.05 -8.62
N PRO A 82 2.02 7.81 -9.93
CA PRO A 82 1.02 8.54 -10.71
C PRO A 82 -0.42 8.30 -10.21
N LEU A 83 -0.76 7.05 -9.91
CA LEU A 83 -2.07 6.70 -9.36
C LEU A 83 -2.26 7.28 -7.96
N TYR A 84 -1.20 7.25 -7.14
CA TYR A 84 -1.19 7.92 -5.84
C TYR A 84 -1.40 9.43 -5.95
N LEU A 85 -0.70 10.10 -6.87
CA LEU A 85 -0.82 11.54 -7.07
C LEU A 85 -2.23 11.91 -7.57
N LEU A 86 -2.79 11.10 -8.48
CA LEU A 86 -4.18 11.26 -8.90
C LEU A 86 -5.13 11.16 -7.70
N ALA A 87 -4.96 10.15 -6.83
CA ALA A 87 -5.76 10.06 -5.61
C ALA A 87 -5.56 11.30 -4.72
N LEU A 88 -4.32 11.74 -4.51
CA LEU A 88 -4.01 12.92 -3.70
C LEU A 88 -4.69 14.20 -4.23
N ILE A 89 -4.72 14.38 -5.56
CA ILE A 89 -5.47 15.48 -6.21
C ILE A 89 -6.96 15.36 -5.91
N MET A 90 -7.55 14.16 -6.00
CA MET A 90 -8.96 13.96 -5.68
C MET A 90 -9.27 14.23 -4.20
N PHE A 91 -8.38 13.85 -3.28
CA PHE A 91 -8.51 14.19 -1.85
C PHE A 91 -8.48 15.71 -1.64
N LEU A 92 -7.65 16.45 -2.39
CA LEU A 92 -7.63 17.91 -2.34
C LEU A 92 -8.92 18.52 -2.92
N MET A 93 -9.40 18.03 -4.07
CA MET A 93 -10.62 18.52 -4.72
C MET A 93 -11.89 18.27 -3.90
N THR A 94 -11.91 17.19 -3.12
CA THR A 94 -13.02 16.86 -2.21
C THR A 94 -12.89 17.51 -0.83
N SER A 95 -11.89 18.39 -0.64
CA SER A 95 -11.58 19.06 0.62
C SER A 95 -11.33 18.09 1.79
N GLN A 96 -10.89 16.86 1.51
CA GLN A 96 -10.53 15.88 2.54
C GLN A 96 -9.11 16.11 3.08
N ILE A 97 -8.28 16.87 2.36
CA ILE A 97 -6.94 17.31 2.79
C ILE A 97 -6.74 18.79 2.45
N SER A 98 -5.89 19.44 3.23
CA SER A 98 -5.42 20.81 2.99
C SER A 98 -4.35 20.88 1.89
N LEU A 99 -4.11 22.08 1.34
CA LEU A 99 -3.02 22.30 0.38
C LEU A 99 -1.65 21.97 0.98
N LYS A 100 -1.44 22.24 2.27
CA LYS A 100 -0.21 21.88 2.99
C LYS A 100 -0.01 20.36 3.01
N GLU A 101 -1.04 19.60 3.36
CA GLU A 101 -1.01 18.14 3.36
C GLU A 101 -0.80 17.58 1.95
N PHE A 102 -1.43 18.18 0.94
CA PHE A 102 -1.22 17.85 -0.46
C PHE A 102 0.25 18.02 -0.86
N LEU A 103 0.88 19.16 -0.57
CA LEU A 103 2.28 19.40 -0.92
C LEU A 103 3.22 18.42 -0.21
N ILE A 104 3.02 18.21 1.09
CA ILE A 104 3.81 17.25 1.88
C ILE A 104 3.63 15.83 1.35
N GLY A 105 2.40 15.45 0.97
CA GLY A 105 2.09 14.15 0.39
C GLY A 105 2.67 13.95 -1.01
N ALA A 106 2.62 14.97 -1.86
CA ALA A 106 3.18 14.92 -3.20
C ALA A 106 4.68 14.59 -3.14
N PHE A 107 5.43 15.21 -2.22
CA PHE A 107 6.85 14.88 -2.01
C PHE A 107 7.09 13.62 -1.15
N LEU A 108 6.05 12.88 -0.76
CA LEU A 108 6.10 11.69 0.10
C LEU A 108 6.75 11.96 1.47
N LEU A 109 6.70 13.20 1.96
CA LEU A 109 7.37 13.64 3.18
C LEU A 109 6.51 13.47 4.44
N ASN A 110 5.24 13.08 4.33
CA ASN A 110 4.32 13.00 5.47
C ASN A 110 4.78 12.01 6.57
N MET A 111 5.53 10.97 6.21
CA MET A 111 6.11 10.04 7.19
C MET A 111 7.28 10.65 7.97
N ILE A 112 8.02 11.56 7.35
CA ILE A 112 9.21 12.22 7.90
C ILE A 112 8.84 13.50 8.67
N LEU A 113 7.70 14.11 8.33
CA LEU A 113 7.17 15.32 8.96
C LEU A 113 5.94 15.04 9.83
N ASN A 114 5.71 13.77 10.19
CA ASN A 114 4.59 13.25 10.99
C ASN A 114 3.23 13.90 10.67
N THR A 115 2.98 14.15 9.39
CA THR A 115 1.75 14.79 8.92
C THR A 115 0.72 13.71 8.64
N SER A 116 -0.50 13.90 9.15
CA SER A 116 -1.59 12.96 8.91
C SER A 116 -2.03 13.01 7.46
N LEU A 117 -1.95 11.88 6.76
CA LEU A 117 -2.55 11.70 5.44
C LEU A 117 -3.48 10.50 5.50
N LEU A 118 -4.71 10.72 5.96
CA LEU A 118 -5.84 9.75 6.05
C LEU A 118 -5.46 8.28 5.81
N THR A 119 -5.72 7.74 4.61
CA THR A 119 -5.26 6.40 4.20
C THR A 119 -4.00 6.45 3.34
N LEU A 120 -3.76 7.59 2.70
CA LEU A 120 -2.66 7.81 1.76
C LEU A 120 -1.26 7.75 2.39
N TRP A 121 -1.15 7.89 3.71
CA TRP A 121 0.12 7.81 4.43
C TRP A 121 0.88 6.51 4.17
N PHE A 122 0.15 5.41 3.93
CA PHE A 122 0.73 4.10 3.71
C PHE A 122 1.63 4.07 2.47
N ILE A 123 1.30 4.85 1.42
CA ILE A 123 2.09 4.89 0.19
C ILE A 123 3.47 5.51 0.47
N SER A 124 3.53 6.61 1.19
CA SER A 124 4.82 7.22 1.56
C SER A 124 5.65 6.30 2.45
N MET A 125 5.00 5.59 3.38
CA MET A 125 5.68 4.58 4.20
C MET A 125 6.29 3.47 3.33
N ILE A 126 5.51 2.89 2.41
CA ILE A 126 6.01 1.79 1.59
C ILE A 126 7.11 2.25 0.63
N PHE A 127 7.08 3.51 0.16
CA PHE A 127 8.17 4.08 -0.63
C PHE A 127 9.47 4.21 0.16
N ILE A 128 9.42 4.68 1.41
CA ILE A 128 10.59 4.69 2.31
C ILE A 128 11.15 3.26 2.47
N PHE A 129 10.26 2.28 2.68
CA PHE A 129 10.67 0.88 2.77
C PHE A 129 11.24 0.34 1.45
N TYR A 130 10.78 0.80 0.28
CA TYR A 130 11.37 0.44 -1.01
C TYR A 130 12.77 1.01 -1.19
N LEU A 131 13.02 2.25 -0.77
CA LEU A 131 14.36 2.84 -0.75
C LEU A 131 15.28 2.00 0.13
N LEU A 132 14.84 1.69 1.35
CA LEU A 132 15.60 0.87 2.29
C LEU A 132 15.86 -0.55 1.76
N LEU A 133 14.84 -1.18 1.16
CA LEU A 133 14.97 -2.50 0.54
C LEU A 133 16.03 -2.50 -0.56
N SER A 134 16.09 -1.46 -1.39
CA SER A 134 17.07 -1.37 -2.47
C SER A 134 18.52 -1.36 -1.95
N VAL A 135 18.74 -0.69 -0.81
CA VAL A 135 20.03 -0.68 -0.10
C VAL A 135 20.33 -2.03 0.54
N ILE A 136 19.34 -2.65 1.19
CA ILE A 136 19.49 -3.97 1.80
C ILE A 136 19.87 -5.04 0.76
N LEU A 137 19.21 -5.03 -0.40
CA LEU A 137 19.41 -6.01 -1.46
C LEU A 137 20.70 -5.79 -2.27
N TYR A 138 21.31 -4.60 -2.22
CA TYR A 138 22.55 -4.29 -2.93
C TYR A 138 23.72 -5.10 -2.37
N ASN A 139 24.23 -6.11 -3.09
CA ASN A 139 25.23 -7.06 -2.59
C ASN A 139 24.79 -7.74 -1.29
N TYR A 140 23.58 -8.29 -1.28
CA TYR A 140 22.91 -8.83 -0.09
C TYR A 140 23.83 -9.68 0.81
N SER A 141 23.83 -9.35 2.11
CA SER A 141 24.44 -10.13 3.19
C SER A 141 23.51 -10.10 4.39
N LEU A 142 23.32 -11.24 5.06
CA LEU A 142 22.42 -11.35 6.21
C LEU A 142 22.86 -10.44 7.35
N ILE A 143 24.14 -10.47 7.70
CA ILE A 143 24.73 -9.69 8.79
C ILE A 143 24.51 -8.19 8.51
N ARG A 144 24.83 -7.74 7.30
CA ARG A 144 24.61 -6.34 6.90
C ARG A 144 23.13 -5.97 6.94
N THR A 145 22.25 -6.88 6.52
CA THR A 145 20.79 -6.65 6.54
C THR A 145 20.28 -6.46 7.97
N VAL A 146 20.76 -7.25 8.93
CA VAL A 146 20.44 -7.10 10.36
C VAL A 146 20.93 -5.74 10.88
N TYR A 147 22.19 -5.38 10.62
CA TYR A 147 22.74 -4.10 11.07
C TYR A 147 22.01 -2.89 10.49
N ILE A 148 21.76 -2.86 9.18
CA ILE A 148 21.00 -1.77 8.54
C ILE A 148 19.59 -1.69 9.13
N SER A 149 18.94 -2.83 9.38
CA SER A 149 17.59 -2.89 9.93
C SER A 149 17.52 -2.38 11.36
N PHE A 150 18.49 -2.77 12.18
CA PHE A 150 18.61 -2.29 13.55
C PHE A 150 18.90 -0.78 13.57
N ALA A 151 19.88 -0.32 12.79
CA ALA A 151 20.23 1.09 12.68
C ALA A 151 19.05 1.95 12.21
N PHE A 152 18.31 1.50 11.19
CA PHE A 152 17.12 2.18 10.69
C PHE A 152 16.03 2.30 11.77
N SER A 153 15.74 1.20 12.47
CA SER A 153 14.72 1.16 13.53
C SER A 153 15.11 2.07 14.70
N LEU A 154 16.37 2.01 15.13
CA LEU A 154 16.90 2.83 16.21
C LEU A 154 16.90 4.31 15.85
N LEU A 155 17.36 4.67 14.65
CA LEU A 155 17.34 6.03 14.15
C LEU A 155 15.91 6.60 14.11
N CYS A 156 14.96 5.84 13.56
CA CYS A 156 13.56 6.27 13.53
C CYS A 156 12.97 6.45 14.93
N TYR A 157 13.30 5.55 15.86
CA TYR A 157 12.85 5.64 17.26
C TYR A 157 13.41 6.88 17.97
N ILE A 158 14.72 7.12 17.86
CA ILE A 158 15.38 8.29 18.47
C ILE A 158 14.81 9.58 17.88
N LEU A 159 14.75 9.70 16.55
CA LEU A 159 14.24 10.91 15.91
C LEU A 159 12.76 11.19 16.25
N HIS A 160 11.95 10.14 16.40
CA HIS A 160 10.57 10.29 16.88
C HIS A 160 10.53 10.80 18.34
N LYS A 161 11.30 10.19 19.24
CA LYS A 161 11.31 10.57 20.66
C LYS A 161 11.89 11.97 20.92
N THR A 162 12.93 12.36 20.19
CA THR A 162 13.62 13.64 20.39
C THR A 162 12.93 14.80 19.69
N PHE A 163 12.45 14.61 18.45
CA PHE A 163 11.95 15.71 17.62
C PHE A 163 10.46 15.61 17.29
N GLY A 164 9.81 14.46 17.49
CA GLY A 164 8.42 14.24 17.08
C GLY A 164 8.16 14.28 15.57
N LEU A 165 9.23 14.40 14.76
CA LEU A 165 9.16 14.57 13.30
C LEU A 165 8.82 13.27 12.58
N ILE A 166 9.39 12.14 13.01
CA ILE A 166 9.18 10.86 12.34
C ILE A 166 7.89 10.22 12.84
N SER A 167 7.08 9.71 11.91
CA SER A 167 5.87 8.97 12.26
C SER A 167 6.22 7.64 12.95
N PRO A 168 5.62 7.30 14.10
CA PRO A 168 5.92 6.05 14.82
C PRO A 168 5.52 4.81 14.02
N LYS A 169 4.64 4.97 13.01
CA LYS A 169 4.25 3.93 12.06
C LYS A 169 5.45 3.30 11.35
N LEU A 170 6.50 4.06 11.05
CA LEU A 170 7.72 3.52 10.45
C LEU A 170 8.39 2.49 11.36
N VAL A 171 8.45 2.76 12.66
CA VAL A 171 9.02 1.81 13.65
C VAL A 171 8.11 0.61 13.82
N TYR A 172 6.78 0.82 13.87
CA TYR A 172 5.83 -0.27 14.11
C TYR A 172 5.74 -1.27 12.97
N TYR A 173 5.69 -0.83 11.71
CA TYR A 173 5.51 -1.73 10.56
C TYR A 173 6.82 -2.30 10.00
N TYR A 174 7.95 -1.69 10.31
CA TYR A 174 9.24 -2.13 9.78
C TYR A 174 9.63 -3.58 10.16
N PRO A 175 9.39 -4.08 11.39
CA PRO A 175 9.67 -5.47 11.74
C PRO A 175 9.01 -6.48 10.79
N ALA A 176 7.74 -6.29 10.44
CA ALA A 176 7.06 -7.16 9.47
C ALA A 176 7.68 -7.07 8.06
N PHE A 177 8.10 -5.86 7.66
CA PHE A 177 8.82 -5.66 6.41
C PHE A 177 10.15 -6.45 6.41
N PHE A 178 10.94 -6.34 7.47
CA PHE A 178 12.21 -7.06 7.64
C PHE A 178 12.03 -8.58 7.62
N VAL A 179 11.05 -9.11 8.37
CA VAL A 179 10.75 -10.55 8.41
C VAL A 179 10.42 -11.08 7.02
N GLY A 180 9.70 -10.31 6.19
CA GLY A 180 9.45 -10.71 4.80
C GLY A 180 10.72 -10.84 3.95
N ILE A 181 11.69 -9.93 4.11
CA ILE A 181 13.00 -10.03 3.44
C ILE A 181 13.75 -11.29 3.90
N PHE A 182 13.78 -11.51 5.21
CA PHE A 182 14.46 -12.66 5.82
C PHE A 182 13.88 -13.98 5.32
N CYS A 183 12.54 -14.13 5.35
CA CYS A 183 11.86 -15.31 4.85
C CYS A 183 12.15 -15.58 3.37
N ALA A 184 12.17 -14.53 2.54
CA ALA A 184 12.43 -14.63 1.11
C ALA A 184 13.87 -15.06 0.77
N LYS A 185 14.86 -14.58 1.53
CA LYS A 185 16.28 -14.83 1.24
C LYS A 185 16.87 -16.03 1.97
N ARG A 186 16.25 -16.50 3.07
CA ARG A 186 16.82 -17.57 3.90
C ARG A 186 15.93 -18.79 4.03
N LEU A 187 14.64 -18.61 4.27
CA LEU A 187 13.74 -19.73 4.57
C LEU A 187 13.19 -20.41 3.32
N HIS A 188 13.29 -19.77 2.14
CA HIS A 188 12.82 -20.31 0.86
C HIS A 188 11.43 -20.96 0.96
N ILE A 189 10.52 -20.32 1.70
CA ILE A 189 9.17 -20.85 1.94
C ILE A 189 8.45 -20.94 0.59
N ASP A 190 8.17 -22.15 0.13
CA ASP A 190 7.45 -22.38 -1.11
C ASP A 190 5.94 -22.31 -0.88
N PHE A 191 5.30 -21.26 -1.38
CA PHE A 191 3.85 -21.11 -1.38
C PHE A 191 3.24 -21.73 -2.64
N LYS A 192 2.88 -23.01 -2.60
CA LYS A 192 2.25 -23.70 -3.74
C LYS A 192 0.75 -23.86 -3.53
N TRP A 193 -0.05 -23.01 -4.19
CA TRP A 193 -1.49 -23.22 -4.39
C TRP A 193 -1.85 -23.19 -5.86
N GLY A 194 -2.94 -23.87 -6.22
CA GLY A 194 -3.47 -23.92 -7.57
C GLY A 194 -3.77 -22.54 -8.17
N LYS A 195 -3.62 -22.43 -9.49
CA LYS A 195 -3.94 -21.21 -10.23
C LYS A 195 -5.43 -20.89 -10.06
N SER A 196 -5.76 -19.63 -9.77
CA SER A 196 -7.15 -19.17 -9.74
C SER A 196 -7.32 -17.87 -10.49
N LYS A 197 -8.17 -17.91 -11.52
CA LYS A 197 -8.54 -16.74 -12.33
C LYS A 197 -9.28 -15.69 -11.51
N ILE A 198 -10.09 -16.12 -10.54
CA ILE A 198 -10.87 -15.22 -9.68
C ILE A 198 -9.94 -14.35 -8.84
N ILE A 199 -8.94 -14.94 -8.19
CA ILE A 199 -7.95 -14.15 -7.42
C ILE A 199 -7.16 -13.23 -8.34
N ALA A 200 -6.77 -13.75 -9.51
CA ALA A 200 -6.00 -12.95 -10.45
C ALA A 200 -6.74 -11.68 -10.86
N LEU A 201 -8.06 -11.81 -11.05
CA LEU A 201 -8.98 -10.73 -11.33
C LEU A 201 -9.18 -9.79 -10.13
N LEU A 202 -9.48 -10.33 -8.93
CA LEU A 202 -9.66 -9.52 -7.73
C LEU A 202 -8.40 -8.73 -7.36
N SER A 203 -7.25 -9.40 -7.36
CA SER A 203 -5.93 -8.80 -7.06
C SER A 203 -5.51 -7.74 -8.07
N TYR A 204 -6.10 -7.70 -9.27
CA TYR A 204 -5.75 -6.73 -10.29
C TYR A 204 -6.12 -5.31 -9.87
N SER A 205 -7.33 -5.12 -9.32
CA SER A 205 -7.87 -3.80 -8.99
C SER A 205 -7.62 -3.37 -7.54
N THR A 206 -7.16 -4.26 -6.66
CA THR A 206 -7.05 -3.96 -5.22
C THR A 206 -6.20 -2.75 -4.88
N PHE A 207 -5.18 -2.43 -5.69
CA PHE A 207 -4.37 -1.22 -5.46
C PHE A 207 -5.16 0.06 -5.71
N CYS A 208 -5.87 0.16 -6.84
CA CYS A 208 -6.79 1.26 -7.10
C CYS A 208 -7.93 1.31 -6.07
N MET A 209 -8.50 0.15 -5.69
CA MET A 209 -9.52 0.12 -4.65
C MET A 209 -8.99 0.74 -3.35
N TYR A 210 -7.77 0.38 -2.95
CA TYR A 210 -7.12 0.96 -1.78
C TYR A 210 -6.93 2.48 -1.89
N LEU A 211 -6.56 3.01 -3.05
CA LEU A 211 -6.35 4.45 -3.21
C LEU A 211 -7.66 5.25 -3.27
N PHE A 212 -8.70 4.73 -3.91
CA PHE A 212 -9.89 5.51 -4.28
C PHE A 212 -11.13 5.22 -3.43
N HIS A 213 -11.11 4.22 -2.52
CA HIS A 213 -12.30 3.86 -1.73
C HIS A 213 -12.93 5.03 -0.97
N ARG A 214 -12.13 5.86 -0.27
CA ARG A 214 -12.66 7.01 0.48
C ARG A 214 -13.33 8.04 -0.43
N ILE A 215 -12.78 8.26 -1.61
CA ILE A 215 -13.32 9.22 -2.58
C ILE A 215 -14.64 8.69 -3.15
N ILE A 216 -14.69 7.39 -3.45
CA ILE A 216 -15.89 6.76 -4.00
C ILE A 216 -17.01 6.67 -2.95
N TYR A 217 -16.70 6.28 -1.72
CA TYR A 217 -17.67 6.28 -0.61
C TYR A 217 -18.18 7.69 -0.31
N TRP A 218 -17.30 8.69 -0.27
CA TRP A 218 -17.69 10.08 -0.10
C TRP A 218 -18.63 10.55 -1.23
N GLY A 219 -18.32 10.23 -2.49
CA GLY A 219 -19.17 10.59 -3.62
C GLY A 219 -20.55 9.93 -3.57
N LEU A 220 -20.62 8.66 -3.19
CA LEU A 220 -21.89 7.94 -3.05
C LEU A 220 -22.75 8.47 -1.91
N LEU A 221 -22.15 8.83 -0.78
CA LEU A 221 -22.85 9.46 0.33
C LEU A 221 -23.30 10.88 0.00
N LYS A 222 -22.64 11.58 -0.93
CA LYS A 222 -23.16 12.85 -1.44
C LYS A 222 -24.41 12.71 -2.30
N ILE A 223 -24.61 11.55 -2.93
CA ILE A 223 -25.80 11.25 -3.73
C ILE A 223 -26.96 10.83 -2.81
N TYR A 224 -26.69 9.96 -1.84
CA TYR A 224 -27.70 9.45 -0.92
C TYR A 224 -27.07 9.09 0.43
N ILE A 225 -27.63 9.64 1.51
CA ILE A 225 -27.28 9.31 2.89
C ILE A 225 -28.49 8.59 3.49
N PRO A 226 -28.37 7.28 3.78
CA PRO A 226 -29.42 6.55 4.49
C PRO A 226 -29.68 7.09 5.90
N ASP A 227 -30.92 6.95 6.38
CA ASP A 227 -31.38 7.51 7.66
C ASP A 227 -30.75 6.85 8.90
N THR A 228 -30.29 5.60 8.77
CA THR A 228 -29.70 4.85 9.89
C THR A 228 -28.29 4.38 9.58
N ASN A 229 -27.45 4.30 10.61
CA ASN A 229 -26.07 3.84 10.50
C ASN A 229 -25.97 2.42 9.90
N ALA A 230 -26.89 1.52 10.26
CA ALA A 230 -26.94 0.17 9.67
C ALA A 230 -27.24 0.22 8.16
N MET A 231 -28.13 1.11 7.73
CA MET A 231 -28.42 1.29 6.31
C MET A 231 -27.25 1.93 5.55
N ILE A 232 -26.44 2.78 6.19
CA ILE A 232 -25.17 3.28 5.61
C ILE A 232 -24.23 2.11 5.31
N VAL A 233 -24.06 1.17 6.24
CA VAL A 233 -23.25 -0.03 6.04
C VAL A 233 -23.79 -0.84 4.87
N VAL A 234 -25.09 -1.15 4.85
CA VAL A 234 -25.72 -1.94 3.78
C VAL A 234 -25.58 -1.23 2.43
N TYR A 235 -25.80 0.08 2.38
CA TYR A 235 -25.64 0.88 1.16
C TYR A 235 -24.21 0.86 0.64
N LEU A 236 -23.21 1.12 1.48
CA LEU A 236 -21.80 1.09 1.07
C LEU A 236 -21.34 -0.34 0.74
N ALA A 237 -21.90 -1.36 1.38
CA ALA A 237 -21.62 -2.76 1.05
C ALA A 237 -22.16 -3.14 -0.33
N CYS A 238 -23.44 -2.87 -0.58
CA CYS A 238 -24.17 -3.32 -1.76
C CYS A 238 -23.95 -2.43 -2.99
N ALA A 239 -23.81 -1.11 -2.82
CA ALA A 239 -23.56 -0.19 -3.91
C ALA A 239 -22.10 0.29 -3.93
N GLY A 240 -21.53 0.60 -2.75
CA GLY A 240 -20.18 1.12 -2.62
C GLY A 240 -19.09 0.17 -3.08
N ILE A 241 -19.09 -1.09 -2.64
CA ILE A 241 -18.06 -2.05 -3.05
C ILE A 241 -18.13 -2.38 -4.55
N PRO A 242 -19.29 -2.67 -5.15
CA PRO A 242 -19.35 -2.90 -6.59
C PRO A 242 -18.89 -1.68 -7.39
N ALA A 243 -19.36 -0.47 -7.04
CA ALA A 243 -18.90 0.75 -7.68
C ALA A 243 -17.38 0.92 -7.54
N LEU A 244 -16.84 0.72 -6.34
CA LEU A 244 -15.41 0.77 -6.05
C LEU A 244 -14.63 -0.20 -6.95
N TYR A 245 -15.09 -1.44 -7.05
CA TYR A 245 -14.43 -2.46 -7.85
C TYR A 245 -14.42 -2.12 -9.35
N PHE A 246 -15.56 -1.73 -9.91
CA PHE A 246 -15.67 -1.40 -11.34
C PHE A 246 -14.86 -0.16 -11.72
N VAL A 247 -14.99 0.93 -10.94
CA VAL A 247 -14.22 2.16 -11.16
C VAL A 247 -12.73 1.88 -11.04
N SER A 248 -12.31 1.15 -10.00
CA SER A 248 -10.90 0.82 -9.77
C SER A 248 -10.32 -0.06 -10.88
N THR A 249 -11.10 -1.00 -11.40
CA THR A 249 -10.70 -1.86 -12.52
C THR A 249 -10.52 -1.03 -13.80
N GLY A 250 -11.44 -0.11 -14.08
CA GLY A 250 -11.34 0.82 -15.21
C GLY A 250 -10.11 1.73 -15.11
N LEU A 251 -9.88 2.33 -13.94
CA LEU A 251 -8.70 3.17 -13.68
C LEU A 251 -7.40 2.39 -13.84
N GLN A 252 -7.30 1.20 -13.26
CA GLN A 252 -6.11 0.35 -13.38
C GLN A 252 -5.86 -0.04 -14.85
N ALA A 253 -6.90 -0.43 -15.59
CA ALA A 253 -6.80 -0.80 -17.00
C ALA A 253 -6.39 0.37 -17.90
N GLY A 254 -6.96 1.55 -17.69
CA GLY A 254 -6.57 2.77 -18.41
C GLY A 254 -5.11 3.14 -18.15
N TYR A 255 -4.71 3.10 -16.89
CA TYR A 255 -3.34 3.40 -16.49
C TYR A 255 -2.32 2.41 -17.05
N ASP A 256 -2.59 1.10 -16.97
CA ASP A 256 -1.70 0.07 -17.51
C ASP A 256 -1.51 0.22 -19.03
N LYS A 257 -2.57 0.60 -19.77
CA LYS A 257 -2.48 0.92 -21.20
C LYS A 257 -1.51 2.08 -21.45
N ILE A 258 -1.65 3.19 -20.72
CA ILE A 258 -0.78 4.37 -20.84
C ILE A 258 0.69 3.99 -20.57
N VAL A 259 0.94 3.29 -19.47
CA VAL A 259 2.29 2.88 -19.08
C VAL A 259 2.91 1.93 -20.10
N SER A 260 2.14 0.94 -20.58
CA SER A 260 2.61 0.00 -21.59
C SER A 260 2.94 0.68 -22.93
N PHE A 261 2.21 1.75 -23.26
CA PHE A 261 2.48 2.57 -24.43
C PHE A 261 3.80 3.36 -24.26
N SER A 262 3.98 4.06 -23.13
CA SER A 262 5.21 4.82 -22.85
C SER A 262 6.47 3.94 -22.87
N PHE A 263 6.44 2.75 -22.25
CA PHE A 263 7.60 1.85 -22.25
C PHE A 263 7.90 1.20 -23.61
N ARG A 264 6.93 1.11 -24.52
CA ARG A 264 7.19 0.66 -25.91
C ARG A 264 7.87 1.73 -26.75
N VAL A 265 7.63 3.01 -26.46
CA VAL A 265 8.28 4.15 -27.13
C VAL A 265 9.75 4.26 -26.70
N ASP A 266 10.05 4.07 -25.41
CA ASP A 266 11.42 4.09 -24.87
C ASP A 266 12.34 2.95 -25.37
N GLN A 267 11.79 1.89 -25.96
CA GLN A 267 12.58 0.78 -26.54
C GLN A 267 12.86 0.94 -28.05
N LYS A 268 12.35 2.01 -28.67
CA LYS A 268 12.52 2.30 -30.10
C LYS A 268 13.48 3.47 -30.39
N ILE A 269 14.17 3.97 -29.37
CA ILE A 269 15.22 5.00 -29.45
C ILE A 269 16.52 4.37 -28.96
#